data_AF-A0AAJ5U8Y7-F1
#
_entry.id   AF-A0AAJ5U8Y7-F1
#
_cell.length_a   1.000
_cell.length_b   1.000
_cell.length_c   1.000
_cell.angle_alpha   90.00
_cell.angle_beta   90.00
_cell.angle_gamma   90.00
#
_symmetry.space_group_name_H-M   'P 1'
#
loop_
_entity.id
_entity.type
_entity.pdbx_description
1 polymer ?
#
loop_
_entity_poly.entity_id
_entity_poly.type
_entity_poly.pdbx_seq_one_letter_code
_entity_poly.pdbx_strand_id
1 'polypeptide(L)'
;MTVRLILAKGREKSLLRRHPWVFSGAVARLEGKAQLGETLDVCDHNGKFLARAAYSPQSQIRARVWSWQQDESIDIAFFVRRFEQARQWRDWLAQKDGLDSYRLIAGESDGLPGVTIDRFGNFLVLQLLSAGAEYQRPAILSALQHCFPQCAIYDRSDVAVRKKEGLELTQGPVTGEIPPPLLPITEHGMKLLVDIQGGHKTGYYLDQRDSRLATRRYAQDARVLNCFSYTGGFAVSALMGGCREVISVDTSQEALDVARQNVELNELDVSRAHFLRDDVFKLLRRYRDAGEKFDLIVMDPPKFVENKNQLAGACRGYKDINMLAMQLLNPGGILMTFSCSGLMATDLFQKIVADAALDAGREAQFIEQFRQAADHPVIASYPEGLYLKGFACRVV
;
A
#
# COMPACT_ATOMS: atom_id res chain seq x y z
N MET A 1 32.76 21.77 4.44
CA MET A 1 32.51 20.85 5.57
C MET A 1 31.10 20.31 5.41
N THR A 2 30.90 19.01 5.52
CA THR A 2 29.56 18.39 5.48
C THR A 2 28.73 18.90 6.66
N VAL A 3 27.47 19.26 6.41
CA VAL A 3 26.54 19.66 7.48
C VAL A 3 26.31 18.46 8.41
N ARG A 4 26.22 18.72 9.73
CA ARG A 4 26.02 17.66 10.73
C ARG A 4 24.75 17.88 11.54
N LEU A 5 23.95 16.83 11.69
CA LEU A 5 22.81 16.77 12.59
C LEU A 5 23.20 16.06 13.88
N ILE A 6 23.32 16.80 14.98
CA ILE A 6 23.78 16.26 16.27
C ILE A 6 22.58 15.82 17.10
N LEU A 7 22.55 14.55 17.49
CA LEU A 7 21.53 14.00 18.37
C LEU A 7 21.75 14.39 19.83
N ALA A 8 20.65 14.54 20.58
CA ALA A 8 20.73 14.70 22.03
C ALA A 8 21.26 13.42 22.69
N LYS A 9 21.93 13.57 23.84
CA LYS A 9 22.55 12.47 24.58
C LYS A 9 21.54 11.34 24.85
N GLY A 10 21.86 10.12 24.43
CA GLY A 10 21.03 8.92 24.62
C GLY A 10 19.91 8.73 23.59
N ARG A 11 19.77 9.65 22.62
CA ARG A 11 18.77 9.58 21.54
C ARG A 11 19.28 8.89 20.27
N GLU A 12 20.53 8.43 20.26
CA GLU A 12 21.14 7.64 19.19
C GLU A 12 20.65 6.18 19.12
N LYS A 13 19.95 5.70 20.15
CA LYS A 13 19.54 4.28 20.29
C LYS A 13 18.74 3.76 19.08
N SER A 14 17.89 4.59 18.47
CA SER A 14 17.12 4.19 17.28
C SER A 14 18.04 3.93 16.08
N LEU A 15 19.06 4.77 15.87
CA LEU A 15 20.03 4.62 14.77
C LEU A 15 20.97 3.44 15.00
N LEU A 16 21.33 3.16 16.26
CA LEU A 16 22.08 1.93 16.60
C LEU A 16 21.30 0.66 16.26
N ARG A 17 19.97 0.72 16.26
CA ARG A 17 19.07 -0.35 15.80
C ARG A 17 18.71 -0.24 14.30
N ARG A 18 19.39 0.65 13.58
CA ARG A 18 19.19 0.93 12.14
C ARG A 18 17.78 1.39 11.78
N HIS A 19 17.09 2.07 12.71
CA HIS A 19 15.81 2.69 12.39
C HIS A 19 16.02 3.86 11.42
N PRO A 20 15.29 3.92 10.28
CA PRO A 20 15.59 4.86 9.20
C PRO A 20 15.23 6.31 9.51
N TRP A 21 14.43 6.57 10.56
CA TRP A 21 13.98 7.93 10.91
C TRP A 21 14.69 8.51 12.13
N VAL A 22 15.03 9.80 12.01
CA VAL A 22 15.39 10.69 13.11
C VAL A 22 14.22 11.64 13.37
N PHE A 23 13.58 11.54 14.53
CA PHE A 23 12.51 12.47 14.90
C PHE A 23 13.06 13.83 15.37
N SER A 24 12.31 14.90 15.13
CA SER A 24 12.62 16.28 15.53
C SER A 24 13.05 16.40 17.00
N GLY A 25 12.30 15.77 17.91
CA GLY A 25 12.59 15.77 19.36
C GLY A 25 13.81 14.96 19.78
N ALA A 26 14.51 14.28 18.85
CA ALA A 26 15.80 13.62 19.12
C ALA A 26 17.02 14.50 18.78
N VAL A 27 16.81 15.62 18.08
CA VAL A 27 17.89 16.49 17.60
C VAL A 27 18.25 17.53 18.66
N ALA A 28 19.54 17.67 18.96
CA ALA A 28 20.05 18.71 19.84
C ALA A 28 20.37 20.00 19.08
N ARG A 29 21.08 19.87 17.94
CA ARG A 29 21.47 21.01 17.10
C ARG A 29 21.83 20.57 15.69
N LEU A 30 21.80 21.54 14.76
CA LEU A 30 22.36 21.42 13.43
C LEU A 30 23.66 22.25 13.38
N GLU A 31 24.74 21.66 12.90
CA GLU A 31 26.02 22.33 12.70
C GLU A 31 26.23 22.58 11.20
N GLY A 32 26.14 23.85 10.81
CA GLY A 32 26.07 24.27 9.40
C GLY A 32 24.65 24.67 9.00
N LYS A 33 24.42 24.87 7.70
CA LYS A 33 23.10 25.17 7.13
C LYS A 33 22.83 24.17 6.02
N ALA A 34 21.72 23.43 6.14
CA ALA A 34 21.26 22.48 5.12
C ALA A 34 19.91 22.93 4.56
N GLN A 35 19.73 22.71 3.26
CA GLN A 35 18.49 22.93 2.54
C GLN A 35 17.53 21.76 2.72
N LEU A 36 16.28 21.95 2.29
CA LEU A 36 15.27 20.89 2.30
C LEU A 36 15.72 19.73 1.40
N GLY A 37 15.85 18.55 2.00
CA GLY A 37 16.25 17.30 1.35
C GLY A 37 17.75 17.09 1.18
N GLU A 38 18.57 18.10 1.52
CA GLU A 38 20.02 18.02 1.39
C GLU A 38 20.60 16.87 2.23
N THR A 39 21.63 16.22 1.69
CA THR A 39 22.33 15.12 2.35
C THR A 39 23.26 15.66 3.44
N LEU A 40 23.14 15.13 4.65
CA LEU A 40 23.98 15.46 5.80
C LEU A 40 24.41 14.21 6.57
N ASP A 41 25.36 14.39 7.48
CA ASP A 41 25.77 13.33 8.41
C ASP A 41 25.01 13.48 9.74
N VAL A 42 24.47 12.38 10.26
CA VAL A 42 23.87 12.30 11.59
C VAL A 42 24.93 11.78 12.56
N CYS A 43 25.15 12.50 13.65
CA CYS A 43 26.15 12.15 14.65
C CYS A 43 25.53 12.07 16.06
N ASP A 44 26.17 11.31 16.95
CA ASP A 44 25.83 11.32 18.37
C ASP A 44 26.26 12.63 19.05
N HIS A 45 25.94 12.77 20.34
CA HIS A 45 26.27 13.96 21.13
C HIS A 45 27.78 14.27 21.25
N ASN A 46 28.66 13.27 21.00
CA ASN A 46 30.11 13.41 21.02
C ASN A 46 30.69 13.67 19.61
N GLY A 47 29.84 13.74 18.58
CA GLY A 47 30.24 13.96 17.20
C GLY A 47 30.65 12.68 16.45
N LYS A 48 30.39 11.48 17.00
CA LYS A 48 30.64 10.23 16.29
C LYS A 48 29.59 10.02 15.20
N PHE A 49 30.04 9.69 13.99
CA PHE A 49 29.16 9.37 12.86
C PHE A 49 28.22 8.18 13.18
N LEU A 50 26.96 8.29 12.77
CA LEU A 50 25.95 7.24 12.89
C LEU A 50 25.37 6.84 11.53
N ALA A 51 25.07 7.82 10.66
CA ALA A 51 24.44 7.60 9.37
C ALA A 51 24.56 8.82 8.45
N ARG A 52 24.37 8.61 7.14
CA ARG A 52 24.14 9.66 6.15
C ARG A 52 22.65 9.73 5.83
N ALA A 53 22.07 10.92 5.88
CA ALA A 53 20.63 11.12 5.83
C ALA A 53 20.22 12.37 5.04
N ALA A 54 19.00 12.38 4.52
CA ALA A 54 18.38 13.59 3.99
C ALA A 54 17.71 14.39 5.10
N TYR A 55 17.95 15.70 5.10
CA TYR A 55 17.36 16.65 6.06
C TYR A 55 15.96 17.09 5.65
N SER A 56 15.03 17.17 6.61
CA SER A 56 13.67 17.70 6.38
C SER A 56 13.32 18.72 7.46
N PRO A 57 13.46 20.04 7.21
CA PRO A 57 13.28 21.08 8.23
C PRO A 57 11.83 21.34 8.65
N GLN A 58 10.84 20.89 7.87
CA GLN A 58 9.42 21.08 8.17
C GLN A 58 8.76 19.83 8.77
N SER A 59 9.31 18.64 8.50
CA SER A 59 8.75 17.36 8.97
C SER A 59 9.10 17.06 10.43
N GLN A 60 8.20 16.34 11.13
CA GLN A 60 8.52 15.73 12.42
C GLN A 60 9.57 14.62 12.29
N ILE A 61 9.68 14.00 11.11
CA ILE A 61 10.80 13.13 10.74
C ILE A 61 11.89 14.05 10.20
N ARG A 62 12.74 14.55 11.10
CA ARG A 62 13.75 15.58 10.82
C ARG A 62 14.83 15.11 9.86
N ALA A 63 15.13 13.81 9.84
CA ALA A 63 15.99 13.23 8.83
C ALA A 63 15.62 11.78 8.53
N ARG A 64 15.88 11.33 7.30
CA ARG A 64 15.74 9.93 6.88
C ARG A 64 17.05 9.38 6.34
N VAL A 65 17.45 8.21 6.82
CA VAL A 65 18.77 7.61 6.56
C VAL A 65 18.85 6.98 5.17
N TRP A 66 19.81 7.43 4.35
CA TRP A 66 20.17 6.79 3.08
C TRP A 66 21.16 5.65 3.25
N SER A 67 22.18 5.87 4.08
CA SER A 67 23.25 4.90 4.29
C SER A 67 23.76 4.90 5.73
N TRP A 68 24.21 3.73 6.16
CA TRP A 68 24.90 3.50 7.42
C TRP A 68 26.42 3.56 7.28
N GLN A 69 26.93 3.73 6.05
CA GLN A 69 28.36 3.75 5.72
C GLN A 69 28.82 5.19 5.55
N GLN A 70 29.90 5.58 6.24
CA GLN A 70 30.44 6.93 6.20
C GLN A 70 31.02 7.29 4.81
N ASP A 71 31.58 6.30 4.12
CA ASP A 71 32.27 6.50 2.84
C ASP A 71 31.34 6.32 1.62
N GLU A 72 30.06 5.97 1.82
CA GLU A 72 29.11 5.78 0.73
C GLU A 72 28.43 7.10 0.31
N SER A 73 28.86 7.68 -0.80
CA SER A 73 28.22 8.85 -1.42
C SER A 73 26.78 8.54 -1.87
N ILE A 74 25.88 9.53 -1.75
CA ILE A 74 24.49 9.43 -2.21
C ILE A 74 24.38 10.11 -3.58
N ASP A 75 24.73 9.35 -4.60
CA ASP A 75 24.81 9.77 -6.00
C ASP A 75 24.03 8.82 -6.93
N ILE A 76 24.16 9.00 -8.25
CA ILE A 76 23.51 8.12 -9.24
C ILE A 76 23.89 6.66 -9.02
N ALA A 77 25.16 6.37 -8.73
CA ALA A 77 25.63 5.00 -8.53
C ALA A 77 25.03 4.35 -7.27
N PHE A 78 24.80 5.13 -6.21
CA PHE A 78 24.05 4.68 -5.04
C PHE A 78 22.63 4.21 -5.41
N PHE A 79 21.90 5.01 -6.19
CA PHE A 79 20.53 4.66 -6.59
C PHE A 79 20.51 3.47 -7.56
N VAL A 80 21.45 3.37 -8.50
CA VAL A 80 21.61 2.19 -9.38
C VAL A 80 21.76 0.92 -8.55
N ARG A 81 22.68 0.90 -7.57
CA ARG A 81 22.87 -0.27 -6.69
C ARG A 81 21.60 -0.65 -5.93
N ARG A 82 20.84 0.34 -5.43
CA ARG A 82 19.58 0.08 -4.71
C ARG A 82 18.49 -0.45 -5.63
N PHE A 83 18.36 0.08 -6.84
CA PHE A 83 17.40 -0.42 -7.83
C PHE A 83 17.73 -1.84 -8.29
N GLU A 84 19.00 -2.16 -8.54
CA GLU A 84 19.41 -3.51 -8.89
C GLU A 84 19.14 -4.51 -7.76
N GLN A 85 19.45 -4.14 -6.51
CA GLN A 85 19.14 -4.96 -5.34
C GLN A 85 17.64 -5.26 -5.20
N ALA A 86 16.80 -4.23 -5.32
CA ALA A 86 15.36 -4.40 -5.24
C ALA A 86 14.81 -5.20 -6.43
N ARG A 87 15.35 -4.96 -7.63
CA ARG A 87 14.98 -5.68 -8.86
C ARG A 87 15.23 -7.18 -8.76
N GLN A 88 16.37 -7.61 -8.19
CA GLN A 88 16.67 -9.04 -8.04
C GLN A 88 15.54 -9.80 -7.31
N TRP A 89 14.99 -9.21 -6.25
CA TRP A 89 13.85 -9.79 -5.53
C TRP A 89 12.57 -9.83 -6.38
N ARG A 90 12.30 -8.75 -7.13
CA ARG A 90 11.08 -8.65 -7.93
C ARG A 90 11.14 -9.46 -9.21
N ASP A 91 12.31 -9.67 -9.80
CA ASP A 91 12.49 -10.56 -10.95
C ASP A 91 12.13 -12.01 -10.55
N TRP A 92 12.52 -12.45 -9.35
CA TRP A 92 12.11 -13.74 -8.81
C TRP A 92 10.59 -13.83 -8.57
N LEU A 93 9.98 -12.80 -7.98
CA LEU A 93 8.52 -12.74 -7.78
C LEU A 93 7.76 -12.76 -9.11
N ALA A 94 8.21 -11.96 -10.08
CA ALA A 94 7.59 -11.87 -11.40
C ALA A 94 7.60 -13.22 -12.12
N GLN A 95 8.73 -13.95 -12.05
CA GLN A 95 8.81 -15.30 -12.60
C GLN A 95 7.91 -16.30 -11.87
N LYS A 96 7.93 -16.28 -10.53
CA LYS A 96 7.21 -17.25 -9.70
C LYS A 96 5.68 -17.08 -9.82
N ASP A 97 5.22 -15.84 -9.74
CA ASP A 97 3.80 -15.50 -9.61
C ASP A 97 3.17 -15.06 -10.95
N GLY A 98 3.97 -15.04 -12.03
CA GLY A 98 3.54 -14.66 -13.38
C GLY A 98 3.11 -13.19 -13.44
N LEU A 99 3.99 -12.29 -12.97
CA LEU A 99 3.72 -10.86 -12.86
C LEU A 99 4.37 -10.08 -14.00
N ASP A 100 3.63 -9.16 -14.61
CA ASP A 100 4.21 -8.08 -15.42
C ASP A 100 4.31 -6.75 -14.65
N SER A 101 3.77 -6.72 -13.43
CA SER A 101 3.59 -5.53 -12.62
C SER A 101 3.78 -5.82 -11.14
N TYR A 102 4.50 -4.95 -10.43
CA TYR A 102 4.88 -5.13 -9.03
C TYR A 102 5.44 -3.83 -8.44
N ARG A 103 5.46 -3.73 -7.11
CA ARG A 103 6.19 -2.67 -6.42
C ARG A 103 7.70 -2.92 -6.51
N LEU A 104 8.40 -2.09 -7.28
CA LEU A 104 9.85 -2.14 -7.41
C LEU A 104 10.52 -1.64 -6.12
N ILE A 105 10.15 -0.45 -5.65
CA ILE A 105 10.71 0.16 -4.44
C ILE A 105 9.61 0.47 -3.42
N ALA A 106 9.77 -0.04 -2.20
CA ALA A 106 8.91 0.15 -1.04
C ALA A 106 9.58 1.02 0.05
N GLY A 107 10.04 2.21 -0.33
CA GLY A 107 10.53 3.22 0.61
C GLY A 107 11.70 2.74 1.46
N GLU A 108 11.56 2.95 2.77
CA GLU A 108 12.49 2.53 3.80
C GLU A 108 12.87 1.04 3.69
N SER A 109 11.93 0.18 3.28
CA SER A 109 12.15 -1.27 3.24
C SER A 109 13.12 -1.73 2.16
N ASP A 110 13.28 -0.95 1.10
CA ASP A 110 14.29 -1.16 0.05
C ASP A 110 15.49 -0.20 0.21
N GLY A 111 15.62 0.42 1.38
CA GLY A 111 16.74 1.31 1.70
C GLY A 111 16.68 2.67 0.99
N LEU A 112 15.50 3.08 0.51
CA LEU A 112 15.26 4.37 -0.16
C LEU A 112 14.11 5.15 0.51
N PRO A 113 14.31 5.71 1.72
CA PRO A 113 13.22 6.31 2.49
C PRO A 113 12.45 7.43 1.76
N GLY A 114 11.13 7.24 1.66
CA GLY A 114 10.25 8.17 0.97
C GLY A 114 10.26 8.08 -0.56
N VAL A 115 10.94 7.10 -1.16
CA VAL A 115 10.83 6.78 -2.59
C VAL A 115 9.91 5.56 -2.73
N THR A 116 8.86 5.65 -3.53
CA THR A 116 8.05 4.48 -3.92
C THR A 116 8.01 4.39 -5.43
N ILE A 117 8.21 3.18 -5.97
CA ILE A 117 8.18 2.94 -7.41
C ILE A 117 7.38 1.69 -7.66
N ASP A 118 6.30 1.82 -8.41
CA ASP A 118 5.53 0.69 -8.93
C ASP A 118 5.83 0.52 -10.42
N ARG A 119 5.99 -0.72 -10.85
CA ARG A 119 6.13 -1.09 -12.26
C ARG A 119 4.78 -1.61 -12.76
N PHE A 120 4.29 -1.04 -13.85
CA PHE A 120 3.12 -1.52 -14.58
C PHE A 120 3.51 -1.78 -16.04
N GLY A 121 3.83 -3.03 -16.38
CA GLY A 121 4.39 -3.37 -17.69
C GLY A 121 5.68 -2.60 -17.99
N ASN A 122 5.62 -1.70 -18.98
CA ASN A 122 6.74 -0.83 -19.38
C ASN A 122 6.71 0.56 -18.73
N PHE A 123 5.80 0.82 -17.78
CA PHE A 123 5.75 2.07 -17.04
C PHE A 123 6.35 1.92 -15.63
N LEU A 124 7.16 2.89 -15.23
CA LEU A 124 7.61 3.09 -13.86
C LEU A 124 6.88 4.31 -13.28
N VAL A 125 6.07 4.07 -12.25
CA VAL A 125 5.29 5.10 -11.59
C VAL A 125 5.95 5.46 -10.27
N LEU A 126 6.44 6.69 -10.19
CA LEU A 126 7.23 7.21 -9.09
C LEU A 126 6.35 7.98 -8.10
N GLN A 127 6.59 7.80 -6.81
CA GLN A 127 6.15 8.71 -5.76
C GLN A 127 7.35 9.13 -4.91
N LEU A 128 7.67 10.42 -4.94
CA LEU A 128 8.66 11.03 -4.06
C LEU A 128 7.90 11.67 -2.90
N LEU A 129 8.02 11.09 -1.71
CA LEU A 129 7.16 11.42 -0.57
C LEU A 129 7.91 12.11 0.57
N SER A 130 9.25 12.17 0.51
CA SER A 130 10.11 12.83 1.49
C SER A 130 10.90 13.98 0.88
N ALA A 131 11.35 14.91 1.72
CA ALA A 131 12.26 15.98 1.29
C ALA A 131 13.50 15.45 0.56
N GLY A 132 14.10 14.37 1.07
CA GLY A 132 15.26 13.73 0.45
C GLY A 132 14.96 13.11 -0.91
N ALA A 133 13.82 12.43 -1.02
CA ALA A 133 13.39 11.83 -2.28
C ALA A 133 13.26 12.89 -3.37
N GLU A 134 12.62 14.03 -3.07
CA GLU A 134 12.48 15.15 -4.00
C GLU A 134 13.83 15.80 -4.35
N TYR A 135 14.69 16.07 -3.36
CA TYR A 135 16.02 16.64 -3.59
C TYR A 135 16.88 15.75 -4.50
N GLN A 136 16.77 14.43 -4.33
CA GLN A 136 17.49 13.44 -5.13
C GLN A 136 16.79 13.07 -6.44
N ARG A 137 15.70 13.76 -6.82
CA ARG A 137 14.95 13.49 -8.06
C ARG A 137 15.86 13.35 -9.29
N PRO A 138 16.82 14.27 -9.58
CA PRO A 138 17.67 14.12 -10.76
C PRO A 138 18.49 12.82 -10.73
N ALA A 139 19.09 12.48 -9.58
CA ALA A 139 19.90 11.27 -9.44
C ALA A 139 19.06 9.99 -9.53
N ILE A 140 17.88 9.99 -8.91
CA ILE A 140 16.89 8.90 -8.98
C ILE A 140 16.47 8.67 -10.44
N LEU A 141 16.11 9.73 -11.17
CA LEU A 141 15.67 9.61 -12.56
C LEU A 141 16.79 9.11 -13.48
N SER A 142 18.02 9.64 -13.35
CA SER A 142 19.17 9.13 -14.12
C SER A 142 19.46 7.66 -13.83
N ALA A 143 19.38 7.25 -12.56
CA ALA A 143 19.56 5.84 -12.18
C ALA A 143 18.44 4.93 -12.71
N LEU A 144 17.18 5.39 -12.74
CA LEU A 144 16.07 4.64 -13.34
C LEU A 144 16.25 4.47 -14.84
N GLN A 145 16.60 5.55 -15.56
CA GLN A 145 16.87 5.50 -17.00
C GLN A 145 18.04 4.58 -17.33
N HIS A 146 19.05 4.49 -16.45
CA HIS A 146 20.14 3.53 -16.61
C HIS A 146 19.67 2.07 -16.41
N CYS A 147 18.92 1.79 -15.35
CA CYS A 147 18.50 0.42 -15.00
C CYS A 147 17.36 -0.11 -15.89
N PHE A 148 16.52 0.79 -16.42
CA PHE A 148 15.29 0.49 -17.16
C PHE A 148 15.16 1.40 -18.40
N PRO A 149 16.11 1.32 -19.37
CA PRO A 149 16.18 2.26 -20.48
C PRO A 149 14.98 2.22 -21.44
N GLN A 150 14.17 1.16 -21.38
CA GLN A 150 12.99 0.97 -22.22
C GLN A 150 11.69 1.39 -21.54
N CYS A 151 11.73 1.78 -20.26
CA CYS A 151 10.53 2.11 -19.51
C CYS A 151 10.22 3.61 -19.58
N ALA A 152 8.94 3.94 -19.76
CA ALA A 152 8.45 5.28 -19.52
C ALA A 152 8.35 5.55 -18.01
N ILE A 153 8.52 6.80 -17.60
CA ILE A 153 8.43 7.21 -16.19
C ILE A 153 7.30 8.23 -16.04
N TYR A 154 6.43 7.98 -15.07
CA TYR A 154 5.32 8.86 -14.69
C TYR A 154 5.40 9.21 -13.21
N ASP A 155 5.14 10.46 -12.85
CA ASP A 155 5.12 10.92 -11.46
C ASP A 155 3.69 10.92 -10.91
N ARG A 156 3.49 10.28 -9.76
CA ARG A 156 2.27 10.27 -8.95
C ARG A 156 2.53 10.77 -7.53
N SER A 157 3.39 11.77 -7.40
CA SER A 157 3.68 12.49 -6.15
C SER A 157 2.53 13.45 -5.74
N ASP A 158 1.29 13.18 -6.13
CA ASP A 158 0.06 13.90 -5.78
C ASP A 158 -0.51 13.47 -4.41
N VAL A 159 0.35 13.02 -3.50
CA VAL A 159 -0.03 12.46 -2.21
C VAL A 159 0.09 13.49 -1.08
N ALA A 160 -0.98 13.67 -0.30
CA ALA A 160 -1.07 14.64 0.80
C ALA A 160 0.08 14.58 1.83
N VAL A 161 0.78 13.45 1.96
CA VAL A 161 1.94 13.30 2.87
C VAL A 161 3.06 14.29 2.55
N ARG A 162 3.22 14.72 1.29
CA ARG A 162 4.22 15.72 0.89
C ARG A 162 4.07 17.06 1.60
N LYS A 163 2.83 17.44 1.94
CA LYS A 163 2.57 18.64 2.76
C LYS A 163 3.22 18.56 4.14
N LYS A 164 3.36 17.35 4.72
CA LYS A 164 4.08 17.16 5.99
C LYS A 164 5.60 17.36 5.88
N GLU A 165 6.12 17.33 4.65
CA GLU A 165 7.54 17.55 4.34
C GLU A 165 7.79 18.96 3.82
N GLY A 166 6.76 19.80 3.67
CA GLY A 166 6.88 21.14 3.11
C GLY A 166 6.98 21.17 1.59
N LEU A 167 6.46 20.14 0.92
CA LEU A 167 6.54 19.98 -0.53
C LEU A 167 5.17 20.18 -1.18
N GLU A 168 5.16 20.81 -2.35
CA GLU A 168 3.99 20.88 -3.23
C GLU A 168 3.67 19.51 -3.83
N LEU A 169 2.38 19.29 -4.12
CA LEU A 169 1.93 18.11 -4.85
C LEU A 169 2.32 18.23 -6.33
N THR A 170 2.71 17.12 -6.94
CA THR A 170 3.09 17.11 -8.36
C THR A 170 2.77 15.76 -8.97
N GLN A 171 2.40 15.76 -10.25
CA GLN A 171 2.14 14.56 -11.03
C GLN A 171 2.32 14.86 -12.52
N GLY A 172 2.50 13.83 -13.33
CA GLY A 172 2.55 13.95 -14.78
C GLY A 172 3.67 13.12 -15.42
N PRO A 173 3.76 13.16 -16.76
CA PRO A 173 4.80 12.43 -17.49
C PRO A 173 6.18 12.99 -17.16
N VAL A 174 7.16 12.10 -16.98
CA VAL A 174 8.57 12.45 -16.74
C VAL A 174 9.41 12.13 -17.97
N THR A 175 9.28 10.92 -18.53
CA THR A 175 9.97 10.53 -19.77
C THR A 175 9.24 9.39 -20.46
N GLY A 176 9.46 9.22 -21.77
CA GLY A 176 8.83 8.19 -22.58
C GLY A 176 7.39 8.52 -22.96
N GLU A 177 6.63 7.48 -23.28
CA GLU A 177 5.22 7.59 -23.66
C GLU A 177 4.30 7.93 -22.49
N ILE A 178 3.14 8.51 -22.80
CA ILE A 178 2.09 8.77 -21.80
C ILE A 178 1.29 7.47 -21.62
N PRO A 179 1.02 7.04 -20.37
CA PRO A 179 0.26 5.82 -20.14
C PRO A 179 -1.16 5.94 -20.72
N PRO A 180 -1.70 4.86 -21.31
CA PRO A 180 -3.08 4.85 -21.80
C PRO A 180 -4.07 5.04 -20.62
N PRO A 181 -5.34 5.41 -20.89
CA PRO A 181 -6.34 5.57 -19.83
C PRO A 181 -6.51 4.30 -18.97
N LEU A 182 -6.46 3.12 -19.60
CA LEU A 182 -6.49 1.83 -18.93
C LEU A 182 -5.40 0.94 -19.53
N LEU A 183 -4.45 0.52 -18.70
CA LEU A 183 -3.35 -0.37 -19.05
C LEU A 183 -3.65 -1.78 -18.49
N PRO A 184 -3.69 -2.85 -19.31
CA PRO A 184 -3.79 -4.20 -18.79
C PRO A 184 -2.47 -4.65 -18.15
N ILE A 185 -2.58 -5.23 -16.96
CA ILE A 185 -1.49 -5.89 -16.22
C ILE A 185 -1.88 -7.32 -15.89
N THR A 186 -0.92 -8.16 -15.53
CA THR A 186 -1.09 -9.58 -15.26
C THR A 186 -0.57 -9.96 -13.88
N GLU A 187 -1.37 -10.72 -13.12
CA GLU A 187 -0.95 -11.41 -11.90
C GLU A 187 -1.61 -12.79 -11.82
N HIS A 188 -0.84 -13.87 -11.57
CA HIS A 188 -1.39 -15.23 -11.43
C HIS A 188 -2.36 -15.66 -12.56
N GLY A 189 -2.01 -15.33 -13.81
CA GLY A 189 -2.82 -15.61 -15.00
C GLY A 189 -4.11 -14.78 -15.12
N MET A 190 -4.31 -13.77 -14.26
CA MET A 190 -5.43 -12.83 -14.29
C MET A 190 -4.99 -11.49 -14.86
N LYS A 191 -5.79 -10.93 -15.75
CA LYS A 191 -5.58 -9.59 -16.29
C LYS A 191 -6.39 -8.55 -15.53
N LEU A 192 -5.82 -7.38 -15.30
CA LEU A 192 -6.47 -6.25 -14.63
C LEU A 192 -6.12 -4.93 -15.32
N LEU A 193 -7.10 -4.07 -15.50
CA LEU A 193 -6.95 -2.73 -16.04
C LEU A 193 -6.57 -1.75 -14.93
N VAL A 194 -5.50 -0.99 -15.15
CA VAL A 194 -5.00 0.05 -14.24
C VAL A 194 -5.03 1.41 -14.91
N ASP A 195 -5.44 2.43 -14.16
CA ASP A 195 -5.35 3.84 -14.59
C ASP A 195 -4.18 4.49 -13.86
N ILE A 196 -3.05 4.68 -14.54
CA ILE A 196 -1.86 5.28 -13.96
C ILE A 196 -2.06 6.77 -13.68
N GLN A 197 -2.85 7.47 -14.49
CA GLN A 197 -2.98 8.93 -14.42
C GLN A 197 -3.98 9.36 -13.33
N GLY A 198 -5.19 8.79 -13.36
CA GLY A 198 -6.29 9.14 -12.46
C GLY A 198 -6.56 8.13 -11.34
N GLY A 199 -5.99 6.92 -11.42
CA GLY A 199 -6.29 5.85 -10.48
C GLY A 199 -5.76 6.09 -9.07
N HIS A 200 -6.24 5.26 -8.13
CA HIS A 200 -5.83 5.32 -6.72
C HIS A 200 -4.34 4.97 -6.54
N LYS A 201 -3.68 5.61 -5.56
CA LYS A 201 -2.24 5.45 -5.27
C LYS A 201 -1.37 5.82 -6.50
N THR A 202 -0.74 4.84 -7.11
CA THR A 202 0.06 4.91 -8.34
C THR A 202 -0.73 4.44 -9.57
N GLY A 203 -1.95 3.98 -9.35
CA GLY A 203 -2.90 3.49 -10.37
C GLY A 203 -3.64 2.22 -9.96
N TYR A 204 -3.06 1.41 -9.05
CA TYR A 204 -3.68 0.18 -8.57
C TYR A 204 -3.17 -0.28 -7.19
N TYR A 205 -3.87 -1.25 -6.59
CA TYR A 205 -3.54 -1.86 -5.30
C TYR A 205 -2.76 -3.17 -5.48
N LEU A 206 -1.46 -3.08 -5.76
CA LEU A 206 -0.57 -4.23 -5.87
C LEU A 206 -0.34 -4.96 -4.54
N ASP A 207 -0.55 -4.27 -3.41
CA ASP A 207 -0.41 -4.81 -2.05
C ASP A 207 -1.43 -5.91 -1.70
N GLN A 208 -2.58 -5.92 -2.38
CA GLN A 208 -3.65 -6.89 -2.17
C GLN A 208 -3.57 -8.14 -3.07
N ARG A 209 -2.48 -8.32 -3.84
CA ARG A 209 -2.31 -9.44 -4.79
C ARG A 209 -2.54 -10.80 -4.15
N ASP A 210 -1.89 -11.07 -3.02
CA ASP A 210 -1.98 -12.38 -2.35
C ASP A 210 -3.38 -12.60 -1.75
N SER A 211 -4.03 -11.53 -1.27
CA SER A 211 -5.42 -11.57 -0.81
C SER A 211 -6.38 -11.91 -1.95
N ARG A 212 -6.21 -11.31 -3.13
CA ARG A 212 -6.98 -11.62 -4.34
C ARG A 212 -6.78 -13.07 -4.77
N LEU A 213 -5.56 -13.57 -4.76
CA LEU A 213 -5.28 -14.98 -5.02
C LEU A 213 -5.99 -15.90 -4.01
N ALA A 214 -5.93 -15.56 -2.71
CA ALA A 214 -6.60 -16.33 -1.66
C ALA A 214 -8.12 -16.34 -1.82
N THR A 215 -8.73 -15.26 -2.31
CA THR A 215 -10.18 -15.22 -2.61
C THR A 215 -10.60 -16.34 -3.54
N ARG A 216 -9.77 -16.74 -4.51
CA ARG A 216 -10.10 -17.85 -5.43
C ARG A 216 -10.40 -19.15 -4.69
N ARG A 217 -9.63 -19.45 -3.63
CA ARG A 217 -9.80 -20.68 -2.82
C ARG A 217 -11.11 -20.71 -2.04
N TYR A 218 -11.64 -19.55 -1.67
CA TYR A 218 -12.88 -19.45 -0.89
C TYR A 218 -14.13 -19.21 -1.74
N ALA A 219 -13.97 -19.00 -3.05
CA ALA A 219 -15.04 -18.56 -3.93
C ALA A 219 -15.78 -19.70 -4.64
N GLN A 220 -15.28 -20.94 -4.61
CA GLN A 220 -15.88 -22.05 -5.33
C GLN A 220 -17.37 -22.24 -4.97
N ASP A 221 -18.24 -22.18 -5.97
CA ASP A 221 -19.71 -22.30 -5.85
C ASP A 221 -20.38 -21.29 -4.87
N ALA A 222 -19.64 -20.28 -4.41
CA ALA A 222 -20.10 -19.30 -3.45
C ALA A 222 -20.94 -18.20 -4.11
N ARG A 223 -21.92 -17.66 -3.38
CA ARG A 223 -22.48 -16.33 -3.63
C ARG A 223 -21.64 -15.28 -2.90
N VAL A 224 -21.01 -14.39 -3.66
CA VAL A 224 -19.98 -13.47 -3.16
C VAL A 224 -20.48 -12.04 -3.11
N LEU A 225 -20.21 -11.33 -2.02
CA LEU A 225 -20.35 -9.87 -1.93
C LEU A 225 -18.97 -9.22 -1.82
N ASN A 226 -18.63 -8.34 -2.76
CA ASN A 226 -17.39 -7.59 -2.77
C ASN A 226 -17.69 -6.11 -2.47
N CYS A 227 -17.44 -5.69 -1.23
CA CYS A 227 -17.68 -4.33 -0.76
C CYS A 227 -16.45 -3.43 -0.98
N PHE A 228 -16.70 -2.19 -1.40
CA PHE A 228 -15.66 -1.24 -1.84
C PHE A 228 -14.83 -1.85 -2.97
N SER A 229 -15.54 -2.33 -3.99
CA SER A 229 -14.97 -3.20 -5.00
C SER A 229 -13.89 -2.53 -5.85
N TYR A 230 -13.86 -1.19 -5.87
CA TYR A 230 -13.03 -0.41 -6.77
C TYR A 230 -13.17 -0.94 -8.20
N THR A 231 -12.06 -1.19 -8.92
CA THR A 231 -12.04 -1.74 -10.27
C THR A 231 -12.19 -3.27 -10.32
N GLY A 232 -12.71 -3.90 -9.26
CA GLY A 232 -13.21 -5.28 -9.30
C GLY A 232 -12.16 -6.39 -9.18
N GLY A 233 -10.94 -6.10 -8.69
CA GLY A 233 -9.88 -7.13 -8.61
C GLY A 233 -10.28 -8.40 -7.82
N PHE A 234 -10.99 -8.23 -6.71
CA PHE A 234 -11.55 -9.35 -5.95
C PHE A 234 -12.72 -10.05 -6.65
N ALA A 235 -13.49 -9.35 -7.47
CA ALA A 235 -14.60 -9.93 -8.22
C ALA A 235 -14.11 -10.84 -9.36
N VAL A 236 -13.12 -10.37 -10.12
CA VAL A 236 -12.42 -11.20 -11.13
C VAL A 236 -11.81 -12.42 -10.46
N SER A 237 -11.17 -12.24 -9.31
CA SER A 237 -10.62 -13.36 -8.53
C SER A 237 -11.69 -14.36 -8.09
N ALA A 238 -12.84 -13.88 -7.60
CA ALA A 238 -13.95 -14.75 -7.22
C ALA A 238 -14.50 -15.56 -8.41
N LEU A 239 -14.65 -14.93 -9.58
CA LEU A 239 -15.09 -15.59 -10.81
C LEU A 239 -14.07 -16.63 -11.29
N MET A 240 -12.77 -16.31 -11.26
CA MET A 240 -11.69 -17.28 -11.55
C MET A 240 -11.63 -18.43 -10.53
N GLY A 241 -12.12 -18.20 -9.31
CA GLY A 241 -12.31 -19.22 -8.27
C GLY A 241 -13.58 -20.06 -8.46
N GLY A 242 -14.39 -19.78 -9.48
CA GLY A 242 -15.60 -20.54 -9.79
C GLY A 242 -16.82 -20.19 -8.93
N CYS A 243 -16.98 -18.92 -8.55
CA CYS A 243 -18.19 -18.50 -7.83
C CYS A 243 -19.48 -18.67 -8.67
N ARG A 244 -20.60 -18.85 -7.97
CA ARG A 244 -21.94 -18.89 -8.58
C ARG A 244 -22.35 -17.50 -9.06
N GLU A 245 -22.12 -16.50 -8.23
CA GLU A 245 -22.35 -15.09 -8.53
C GLU A 245 -21.45 -14.20 -7.65
N VAL A 246 -21.14 -13.00 -8.13
CA VAL A 246 -20.46 -11.96 -7.37
C VAL A 246 -21.15 -10.61 -7.54
N ILE A 247 -21.48 -9.99 -6.42
CA ILE A 247 -22.03 -8.63 -6.37
C ILE A 247 -20.92 -7.69 -5.92
N SER A 248 -20.49 -6.79 -6.81
CA SER A 248 -19.50 -5.75 -6.55
C SER A 248 -20.17 -4.42 -6.26
N VAL A 249 -19.79 -3.79 -5.15
CA VAL A 249 -20.42 -2.55 -4.67
C VAL A 249 -19.37 -1.48 -4.49
N ASP A 250 -19.58 -0.34 -5.14
CA ASP A 250 -18.74 0.84 -4.99
C ASP A 250 -19.56 2.12 -5.16
N THR A 251 -19.05 3.24 -4.66
CA THR A 251 -19.67 4.56 -4.87
C THR A 251 -19.33 5.15 -6.25
N SER A 252 -18.23 4.71 -6.87
CA SER A 252 -17.78 5.20 -8.18
C SER A 252 -18.34 4.35 -9.32
N GLN A 253 -19.15 4.96 -10.19
CA GLN A 253 -19.62 4.30 -11.41
C GLN A 253 -18.44 3.97 -12.35
N GLU A 254 -17.49 4.90 -12.48
CA GLU A 254 -16.31 4.74 -13.33
C GLU A 254 -15.50 3.51 -12.91
N ALA A 255 -15.33 3.30 -11.60
CA ALA A 255 -14.64 2.11 -11.09
C ALA A 255 -15.40 0.81 -11.41
N LEU A 256 -16.74 0.83 -11.30
CA LEU A 256 -17.60 -0.32 -11.64
C LEU A 256 -17.60 -0.63 -13.15
N ASP A 257 -17.51 0.39 -14.00
CA ASP A 257 -17.41 0.22 -15.44
C ASP A 257 -16.08 -0.45 -15.82
N VAL A 258 -14.97 -0.08 -15.15
CA VAL A 258 -13.68 -0.77 -15.29
C VAL A 258 -13.75 -2.19 -14.71
N ALA A 259 -14.46 -2.40 -13.60
CA ALA A 259 -14.67 -3.73 -13.02
C ALA A 259 -15.37 -4.67 -14.02
N ARG A 260 -16.37 -4.18 -14.75
CA ARG A 260 -17.01 -4.94 -15.84
C ARG A 260 -16.04 -5.25 -16.98
N GLN A 261 -15.29 -4.26 -17.45
CA GLN A 261 -14.27 -4.47 -18.48
C GLN A 261 -13.21 -5.49 -18.04
N ASN A 262 -12.86 -5.54 -16.76
CA ASN A 262 -11.96 -6.55 -16.23
C ASN A 262 -12.52 -7.98 -16.29
N VAL A 263 -13.83 -8.16 -16.07
CA VAL A 263 -14.48 -9.47 -16.25
C VAL A 263 -14.42 -9.89 -17.73
N GLU A 264 -14.77 -8.97 -18.63
CA GLU A 264 -14.75 -9.20 -20.08
C GLU A 264 -13.33 -9.48 -20.60
N LEU A 265 -12.31 -8.77 -20.09
CA LEU A 265 -10.90 -8.94 -20.45
C LEU A 265 -10.34 -10.33 -20.11
N ASN A 266 -10.91 -11.00 -19.11
CA ASN A 266 -10.53 -12.35 -18.71
C ASN A 266 -11.44 -13.42 -19.33
N GLU A 267 -12.33 -13.05 -20.25
CA GLU A 267 -13.28 -13.96 -20.91
C GLU A 267 -14.18 -14.70 -19.89
N LEU A 268 -14.48 -14.05 -18.77
CA LEU A 268 -15.30 -14.59 -17.69
C LEU A 268 -16.78 -14.32 -17.95
N ASP A 269 -17.64 -15.16 -17.35
CA ASP A 269 -19.10 -15.08 -17.50
C ASP A 269 -19.66 -13.83 -16.80
N VAL A 270 -19.91 -12.78 -17.59
CA VAL A 270 -20.49 -11.51 -17.12
C VAL A 270 -21.87 -11.70 -16.49
N SER A 271 -22.63 -12.75 -16.84
CA SER A 271 -23.95 -12.99 -16.24
C SER A 271 -23.89 -13.33 -14.76
N ARG A 272 -22.74 -13.79 -14.26
CA ARG A 272 -22.46 -14.05 -12.84
C ARG A 272 -21.96 -12.82 -12.09
N ALA A 273 -21.73 -11.70 -12.78
CA ALA A 273 -21.15 -10.49 -12.20
C ALA A 273 -22.17 -9.35 -12.16
N HIS A 274 -22.46 -8.86 -10.95
CA HIS A 274 -23.37 -7.73 -10.72
C HIS A 274 -22.59 -6.54 -10.18
N PHE A 275 -22.81 -5.36 -10.75
CA PHE A 275 -22.12 -4.13 -10.38
C PHE A 275 -23.14 -3.12 -9.88
N LEU A 276 -23.04 -2.75 -8.61
CA LEU A 276 -24.03 -1.92 -7.94
C LEU A 276 -23.40 -0.64 -7.39
N ARG A 277 -23.83 0.50 -7.94
CA ARG A 277 -23.41 1.80 -7.44
C ARG A 277 -24.25 2.22 -6.24
N ASP A 278 -23.69 2.11 -5.05
CA ASP A 278 -24.36 2.55 -3.82
C ASP A 278 -23.36 2.86 -2.70
N ASP A 279 -23.85 3.51 -1.66
CA ASP A 279 -23.14 3.59 -0.39
C ASP A 279 -23.16 2.22 0.28
N VAL A 280 -21.97 1.67 0.52
CA VAL A 280 -21.80 0.31 1.07
C VAL A 280 -22.52 0.16 2.42
N PHE A 281 -22.44 1.16 3.30
CA PHE A 281 -23.08 1.11 4.62
C PHE A 281 -24.61 1.08 4.52
N LYS A 282 -25.21 1.82 3.59
CA LYS A 282 -26.65 1.80 3.32
C LYS A 282 -27.07 0.48 2.68
N LEU A 283 -26.31 -0.01 1.70
CA LEU A 283 -26.60 -1.27 1.03
C LEU A 283 -26.59 -2.45 2.00
N LEU A 284 -25.55 -2.58 2.82
CA LEU A 284 -25.42 -3.67 3.79
C LEU A 284 -26.62 -3.71 4.76
N ARG A 285 -27.09 -2.55 5.22
CA ARG A 285 -28.29 -2.45 6.07
C ARG A 285 -29.55 -2.90 5.33
N ARG A 286 -29.75 -2.47 4.09
CA ARG A 286 -30.90 -2.93 3.27
C ARG A 286 -30.86 -4.43 3.03
N TYR A 287 -29.71 -4.99 2.69
CA TYR A 287 -29.54 -6.43 2.52
C TYR A 287 -29.83 -7.19 3.80
N ARG A 288 -29.38 -6.66 4.95
CA ARG A 288 -29.68 -7.27 6.26
C ARG A 288 -31.18 -7.26 6.52
N ASP A 289 -31.84 -6.13 6.29
CA ASP A 289 -33.27 -5.96 6.54
C ASP A 289 -34.13 -6.80 5.56
N ALA A 290 -33.62 -7.05 4.36
CA ALA A 290 -34.21 -7.94 3.36
C ALA A 290 -33.91 -9.43 3.61
N GLY A 291 -33.06 -9.76 4.58
CA GLY A 291 -32.68 -11.14 4.88
C GLY A 291 -31.73 -11.78 3.87
N GLU A 292 -31.03 -10.98 3.06
CA GLU A 292 -30.04 -11.46 2.09
C GLU A 292 -28.90 -12.22 2.78
N LYS A 293 -28.37 -13.23 2.07
CA LYS A 293 -27.28 -14.08 2.56
C LYS A 293 -26.20 -14.34 1.54
N PHE A 294 -24.96 -14.42 2.00
CA PHE A 294 -23.77 -14.66 1.20
C PHE A 294 -22.92 -15.77 1.82
N ASP A 295 -22.14 -16.43 0.96
CA ASP A 295 -21.22 -17.50 1.36
C ASP A 295 -19.81 -16.92 1.60
N LEU A 296 -19.47 -15.85 0.87
CA LEU A 296 -18.21 -15.11 1.00
C LEU A 296 -18.48 -13.60 0.92
N ILE A 297 -17.92 -12.84 1.86
CA ILE A 297 -17.92 -11.38 1.81
C ILE A 297 -16.48 -10.88 1.85
N VAL A 298 -16.11 -10.03 0.91
CA VAL A 298 -14.85 -9.28 0.89
C VAL A 298 -15.13 -7.85 1.33
N MET A 299 -14.34 -7.36 2.28
CA MET A 299 -14.51 -6.08 2.96
C MET A 299 -13.19 -5.32 3.01
N ASP A 300 -12.93 -4.47 2.01
CA ASP A 300 -11.69 -3.66 1.92
C ASP A 300 -11.98 -2.15 1.89
N PRO A 301 -12.44 -1.56 3.01
CA PRO A 301 -12.81 -0.15 3.06
C PRO A 301 -11.60 0.78 2.93
N PRO A 302 -11.82 2.04 2.50
CA PRO A 302 -10.78 3.06 2.54
C PRO A 302 -10.28 3.31 3.99
N LYS A 303 -9.15 4.00 4.12
CA LYS A 303 -8.56 4.29 5.44
C LYS A 303 -9.49 5.20 6.24
N PHE A 304 -10.05 4.70 7.34
CA PHE A 304 -10.82 5.52 8.29
C PHE A 304 -9.95 6.28 9.31
N VAL A 305 -8.67 5.91 9.45
CA VAL A 305 -7.74 6.55 10.40
C VAL A 305 -6.65 7.29 9.62
N GLU A 306 -6.65 8.63 9.69
CA GLU A 306 -5.56 9.45 9.16
C GLU A 306 -4.57 9.92 10.24
N ASN A 307 -5.06 10.04 11.48
CA ASN A 307 -4.27 10.49 12.62
C ASN A 307 -4.72 9.79 13.93
N LYS A 308 -3.88 9.87 14.97
CA LYS A 308 -4.12 9.18 16.25
C LYS A 308 -5.44 9.59 16.94
N ASN A 309 -5.89 10.84 16.76
CA ASN A 309 -7.10 11.34 17.42
C ASN A 309 -8.38 10.73 16.84
N GLN A 310 -8.34 10.27 15.58
CA GLN A 310 -9.47 9.64 14.90
C GLN A 310 -9.56 8.13 15.15
N LEU A 311 -8.57 7.52 15.82
CA LEU A 311 -8.47 6.07 15.97
C LEU A 311 -9.74 5.47 16.58
N ALA A 312 -10.24 6.02 17.69
CA ALA A 312 -11.45 5.53 18.35
C ALA A 312 -12.70 5.64 17.47
N GLY A 313 -12.82 6.72 16.69
CA GLY A 313 -13.92 6.91 15.73
C GLY A 313 -13.88 5.87 14.62
N ALA A 314 -12.70 5.65 14.04
CA ALA A 314 -12.50 4.65 13.01
C ALA A 314 -12.75 3.23 13.50
N CYS A 315 -12.33 2.88 14.73
CA CYS A 315 -12.61 1.57 15.31
C CYS A 315 -14.12 1.25 15.32
N ARG A 316 -14.97 2.25 15.60
CA ARG A 316 -16.43 2.09 15.52
C ARG A 316 -16.93 1.85 14.10
N GLY A 317 -16.39 2.56 13.11
CA GLY A 317 -16.72 2.34 11.70
C GLY A 317 -16.33 0.94 11.21
N TYR A 318 -15.14 0.48 11.58
CA TYR A 318 -14.71 -0.90 11.31
C TYR A 318 -15.57 -1.93 12.04
N LYS A 319 -15.97 -1.69 13.30
CA LYS A 319 -16.87 -2.60 14.03
C LYS A 319 -18.21 -2.73 13.30
N ASP A 320 -18.86 -1.60 13.00
CA ASP A 320 -20.18 -1.55 12.37
C ASP A 320 -20.20 -2.31 11.03
N ILE A 321 -19.19 -2.08 10.19
CA ILE A 321 -19.18 -2.71 8.87
C ILE A 321 -18.89 -4.22 8.90
N ASN A 322 -18.02 -4.66 9.81
CA ASN A 322 -17.76 -6.08 10.02
C ASN A 322 -18.97 -6.78 10.64
N MET A 323 -19.67 -6.12 11.57
CA MET A 323 -20.89 -6.64 12.18
C MET A 323 -21.97 -6.85 11.13
N LEU A 324 -22.23 -5.85 10.27
CA LEU A 324 -23.19 -5.97 9.17
C LEU A 324 -22.81 -7.10 8.20
N ALA A 325 -21.53 -7.23 7.85
CA ALA A 325 -21.06 -8.33 7.00
C ALA A 325 -21.32 -9.69 7.65
N MET A 326 -21.02 -9.88 8.94
CA MET A 326 -21.29 -11.14 9.63
C MET A 326 -22.79 -11.45 9.74
N GLN A 327 -23.65 -10.44 9.87
CA GLN A 327 -25.11 -10.62 9.83
C GLN A 327 -25.61 -11.09 8.46
N LEU A 328 -24.87 -10.84 7.39
CA LEU A 328 -25.18 -11.23 6.01
C LEU A 328 -24.57 -12.58 5.60
N LEU A 329 -23.75 -13.21 6.45
CA LEU A 329 -23.17 -14.51 6.13
C LEU A 329 -24.13 -15.67 6.47
N ASN A 330 -24.09 -16.71 5.63
CA ASN A 330 -24.61 -18.03 5.96
C ASN A 330 -23.78 -18.70 7.06
N PRO A 331 -24.32 -19.67 7.81
CA PRO A 331 -23.51 -20.54 8.66
C PRO A 331 -22.40 -21.21 7.85
N GLY A 332 -21.17 -21.15 8.35
CA GLY A 332 -19.97 -21.58 7.62
C GLY A 332 -19.42 -20.57 6.61
N GLY A 333 -20.11 -19.46 6.37
CA GLY A 333 -19.69 -18.41 5.45
C GLY A 333 -18.43 -17.67 5.92
N ILE A 334 -17.70 -17.07 4.98
CA ILE A 334 -16.38 -16.47 5.21
C ILE A 334 -16.41 -14.96 5.01
N LEU A 335 -15.86 -14.22 5.97
CA LEU A 335 -15.56 -12.79 5.86
C LEU A 335 -14.05 -12.60 5.64
N MET A 336 -13.67 -12.08 4.47
CA MET A 336 -12.32 -11.56 4.21
C MET A 336 -12.34 -10.05 4.46
N THR A 337 -11.74 -9.59 5.57
CA THR A 337 -11.81 -8.18 6.00
C THR A 337 -10.43 -7.55 6.17
N PHE A 338 -10.30 -6.29 5.78
CA PHE A 338 -9.01 -5.61 5.65
C PHE A 338 -8.98 -4.22 6.29
N SER A 339 -7.77 -3.78 6.64
CA SER A 339 -7.46 -2.40 6.96
C SER A 339 -6.06 -2.02 6.49
N CYS A 340 -5.94 -0.86 5.84
CA CYS A 340 -4.67 -0.32 5.37
C CYS A 340 -4.11 0.82 6.25
N SER A 341 -4.57 0.96 7.49
CA SER A 341 -4.07 2.01 8.40
C SER A 341 -2.85 1.55 9.20
N GLY A 342 -1.71 2.22 9.00
CA GLY A 342 -0.50 1.99 9.80
C GLY A 342 -0.63 2.36 11.28
N LEU A 343 -1.67 3.12 11.67
CA LEU A 343 -1.96 3.43 13.07
C LEU A 343 -2.79 2.33 13.76
N MET A 344 -3.33 1.39 13.00
CA MET A 344 -4.09 0.28 13.53
C MET A 344 -3.22 -0.97 13.62
N ALA A 345 -2.85 -1.32 14.84
CA ALA A 345 -2.15 -2.56 15.12
C ALA A 345 -3.02 -3.77 14.72
N THR A 346 -2.37 -4.85 14.29
CA THR A 346 -3.01 -6.13 13.95
C THR A 346 -3.96 -6.60 15.05
N ASP A 347 -3.48 -6.64 16.29
CA ASP A 347 -4.23 -7.14 17.45
C ASP A 347 -5.44 -6.27 17.76
N LEU A 348 -5.35 -4.96 17.50
CA LEU A 348 -6.48 -4.06 17.66
C LEU A 348 -7.55 -4.33 16.60
N PHE A 349 -7.15 -4.54 15.35
CA PHE A 349 -8.08 -4.90 14.29
C PHE A 349 -8.76 -6.25 14.56
N GLN A 350 -8.01 -7.24 15.03
CA GLN A 350 -8.56 -8.55 15.41
C GLN A 350 -9.61 -8.41 16.53
N LYS A 351 -9.34 -7.59 17.55
CA LYS A 351 -10.30 -7.31 18.63
C LYS A 351 -11.57 -6.63 18.11
N ILE A 352 -11.46 -5.70 17.16
CA ILE A 352 -12.61 -5.05 16.53
C ILE A 352 -13.48 -6.07 15.78
N VAL A 353 -12.87 -6.98 15.03
CA VAL A 353 -13.58 -8.04 14.31
C VAL A 353 -14.24 -9.02 15.27
N ALA A 354 -13.59 -9.38 16.38
CA ALA A 354 -14.17 -10.22 17.42
C ALA A 354 -15.37 -9.55 18.12
N ASP A 355 -15.26 -8.25 18.44
CA ASP A 355 -16.34 -7.45 19.03
C ASP A 355 -17.52 -7.27 18.05
N ALA A 356 -17.23 -7.19 16.74
CA ALA A 356 -18.25 -7.19 15.71
C ALA A 356 -19.01 -8.53 15.61
N ALA A 357 -18.33 -9.66 15.79
CA ALA A 357 -18.97 -10.98 15.83
C ALA A 357 -19.92 -11.12 17.02
N LEU A 358 -19.49 -10.66 18.21
CA LEU A 358 -20.30 -10.65 19.42
C LEU A 358 -21.60 -9.85 19.22
N ASP A 359 -21.50 -8.61 18.73
CA ASP A 359 -22.66 -7.76 18.46
C ASP A 359 -23.55 -8.30 17.32
N ALA A 360 -22.97 -9.06 16.38
CA ALA A 360 -23.73 -9.76 15.34
C ALA A 360 -24.48 -10.99 15.87
N GLY A 361 -24.23 -11.41 17.12
CA GLY A 361 -24.78 -12.63 17.71
C GLY A 361 -24.24 -13.90 17.05
N ARG A 362 -22.98 -13.87 16.60
CA ARG A 362 -22.32 -14.95 15.84
C ARG A 362 -21.00 -15.34 16.49
N GLU A 363 -20.63 -16.60 16.38
CA GLU A 363 -19.25 -17.03 16.62
C GLU A 363 -18.44 -16.95 15.33
N ALA A 364 -17.16 -16.58 15.44
CA ALA A 364 -16.26 -16.47 14.30
C ALA A 364 -14.89 -17.09 14.62
N GLN A 365 -14.35 -17.84 13.66
CA GLN A 365 -13.02 -18.43 13.72
C GLN A 365 -12.08 -17.68 12.78
N PHE A 366 -10.96 -17.17 13.29
CA PHE A 366 -9.88 -16.63 12.45
C PHE A 366 -9.11 -17.80 11.82
N ILE A 367 -9.24 -17.98 10.51
CA ILE A 367 -8.68 -19.13 9.79
C ILE A 367 -7.47 -18.77 8.93
N GLU A 368 -7.29 -17.49 8.62
CA GLU A 368 -6.14 -17.00 7.86
C GLU A 368 -5.87 -15.52 8.21
N GLN A 369 -4.60 -15.14 8.15
CA GLN A 369 -4.17 -13.74 8.30
C GLN A 369 -3.49 -13.29 7.01
N PHE A 370 -3.94 -12.17 6.47
CA PHE A 370 -3.40 -11.56 5.27
C PHE A 370 -2.39 -10.45 5.58
N ARG A 371 -1.50 -10.22 4.63
CA ARG A 371 -0.42 -9.22 4.68
C ARG A 371 -0.31 -8.54 3.32
N GLN A 372 0.30 -7.34 3.29
CA GLN A 372 0.80 -6.76 2.05
C GLN A 372 1.72 -7.74 1.32
N ALA A 373 1.58 -7.81 0.00
CA ALA A 373 2.27 -8.78 -0.84
C ALA A 373 3.81 -8.65 -0.79
N ALA A 374 4.52 -9.68 -1.26
CA ALA A 374 5.97 -9.82 -1.07
C ALA A 374 6.85 -8.73 -1.74
N ASP A 375 6.32 -8.02 -2.73
CA ASP A 375 6.92 -6.83 -3.37
C ASP A 375 6.77 -5.55 -2.52
N HIS A 376 6.03 -5.64 -1.40
CA HIS A 376 5.92 -4.64 -0.35
C HIS A 376 6.64 -5.11 0.94
N PRO A 377 7.95 -5.37 0.91
CA PRO A 377 8.67 -5.89 2.06
C PRO A 377 8.60 -4.93 3.24
N VAL A 378 8.84 -5.48 4.43
CA VAL A 378 9.01 -4.71 5.66
C VAL A 378 10.38 -5.02 6.21
N ILE A 379 11.30 -4.06 6.10
CA ILE A 379 12.64 -4.23 6.66
C ILE A 379 12.56 -4.33 8.19
N ALA A 380 13.34 -5.24 8.77
CA ALA A 380 13.25 -5.58 10.19
C ALA A 380 13.48 -4.37 11.13
N SER A 381 14.24 -3.37 10.67
CA SER A 381 14.51 -2.16 11.45
C SER A 381 13.41 -1.08 11.34
N TYR A 382 12.35 -1.33 10.58
CA TYR A 382 11.23 -0.42 10.36
C TYR A 382 9.88 -1.18 10.36
N PRO A 383 9.41 -1.65 11.53
CA PRO A 383 8.17 -2.39 11.64
C PRO A 383 6.93 -1.58 11.22
N GLU A 384 6.98 -0.25 11.26
CA GLU A 384 5.91 0.64 10.83
C GLU A 384 5.62 0.54 9.32
N GLY A 385 6.53 -0.06 8.54
CA GLY A 385 6.31 -0.41 7.14
C GLY A 385 5.21 -1.46 6.92
N LEU A 386 4.81 -2.19 7.97
CA LEU A 386 3.67 -3.11 7.93
C LEU A 386 2.36 -2.34 8.14
N TYR A 387 1.71 -1.91 7.05
CA TYR A 387 0.49 -1.11 7.13
C TYR A 387 -0.78 -1.90 6.81
N LEU A 388 -0.73 -2.87 5.89
CA LEU A 388 -1.89 -3.69 5.55
C LEU A 388 -2.12 -4.78 6.60
N LYS A 389 -3.38 -4.98 6.99
CA LYS A 389 -3.88 -6.05 7.87
C LYS A 389 -5.09 -6.66 7.21
N GLY A 390 -5.23 -7.98 7.29
CA GLY A 390 -6.49 -8.63 6.96
C GLY A 390 -6.63 -9.97 7.61
N PHE A 391 -7.87 -10.46 7.66
CA PHE A 391 -8.20 -11.77 8.18
C PHE A 391 -9.28 -12.43 7.32
N ALA A 392 -9.20 -13.75 7.18
CA ALA A 392 -10.35 -14.57 6.81
C ALA A 392 -10.99 -15.11 8.10
N CYS A 393 -12.28 -14.85 8.28
CA CYS A 393 -13.05 -15.25 9.43
C CYS A 393 -14.20 -16.15 8.99
N ARG A 394 -14.27 -17.38 9.49
CA ARG A 394 -15.40 -18.28 9.25
C ARG A 394 -16.46 -18.07 10.33
N VAL A 395 -17.68 -17.73 9.92
CA VAL A 395 -18.84 -17.62 10.83
C VAL A 395 -19.37 -19.03 11.11
N VAL A 396 -19.57 -19.37 12.38
CA VAL A 396 -20.04 -20.70 12.84
C VAL A 396 -21.56 -20.71 13.01
#